data_AF-A0A2G8K8C8-F1
#
_entry.id   AF-A0A2G8K8C8-F1
#
_cell.length_a   1.000
_cell.length_b   1.000
_cell.length_c   1.000
_cell.angle_alpha   90.00
_cell.angle_beta   90.00
_cell.angle_gamma   90.00
#
_symmetry.space_group_name_H-M   'P 1'
#
loop_
_entity.id
_entity.type
_entity.pdbx_description
1 polymer ?
#
loop_
_entity_poly.entity_id
_entity_poly.type
_entity_poly.pdbx_seq_one_letter_code
_entity_poly.pdbx_strand_id
1 'polypeptide(L)'
;MLVSPHLANLRPSAELWRSTLLQVDELVELIEECQSKWLYLYKIFSDVEQAVYDADLTVKYDIVNRKFQEIMKAIAADPKVLSILSKRKGQKGWRELQGENLKQILLSMIKVEEGLLKELDHLLTEARMSYPRFSFLNDNDLTDLLAHPSNRQLWIPYIRKLFPGVVGSIGIDL
;
A
#
# COMPACT_ATOMS: atom_id res chain seq x y z
N MET A 1 -11.03 34.83 -3.79
CA MET A 1 -10.92 35.31 -5.20
C MET A 1 -12.23 35.41 -5.97
N LEU A 2 -13.33 34.68 -5.64
CA LEU A 2 -14.58 34.68 -6.44
C LEU A 2 -15.55 35.88 -6.24
N VAL A 3 -15.18 36.88 -5.43
CA VAL A 3 -16.09 37.95 -4.98
C VAL A 3 -15.81 39.30 -5.65
N SER A 4 -14.76 39.44 -6.46
CA SER A 4 -14.46 40.74 -7.08
C SER A 4 -15.32 40.99 -8.35
N PRO A 5 -15.96 42.17 -8.46
CA PRO A 5 -16.91 42.51 -9.51
C PRO A 5 -16.30 42.62 -10.92
N HIS A 6 -14.97 42.69 -11.05
CA HIS A 6 -14.27 42.76 -12.35
C HIS A 6 -13.94 41.38 -12.97
N LEU A 7 -14.33 40.28 -12.32
CA LEU A 7 -14.02 38.91 -12.74
C LEU A 7 -15.17 38.19 -13.46
N ALA A 8 -16.26 38.89 -13.84
CA ALA A 8 -17.44 38.26 -14.45
C ALA A 8 -17.08 37.38 -15.67
N ASN A 9 -16.16 37.84 -16.52
CA ASN A 9 -15.72 37.10 -17.71
C ASN A 9 -14.77 35.93 -17.38
N LEU A 10 -14.11 35.96 -16.22
CA LEU A 10 -13.14 34.95 -15.78
C LEU A 10 -13.76 33.88 -14.87
N ARG A 11 -14.95 34.15 -14.32
CA ARG A 11 -15.69 33.22 -13.45
C ARG A 11 -15.87 31.82 -14.08
N PRO A 12 -16.28 31.67 -15.37
CA PRO A 12 -16.45 30.34 -15.97
C PRO A 12 -15.13 29.56 -16.06
N SER A 13 -14.03 30.26 -16.37
CA SER A 13 -12.69 29.65 -16.41
C SER A 13 -12.22 29.25 -15.01
N ALA A 14 -12.46 30.10 -14.01
CA ALA A 14 -12.10 29.81 -12.62
C ALA A 14 -12.91 28.62 -12.06
N GLU A 15 -14.19 28.52 -12.36
CA GLU A 15 -15.04 27.40 -11.96
C GLU A 15 -14.62 26.09 -12.62
N LEU A 16 -14.26 26.13 -13.90
CA LEU A 16 -13.69 24.98 -14.60
C LEU A 16 -12.41 24.51 -13.92
N TRP A 17 -11.44 25.40 -13.71
CA TRP A 17 -10.18 25.07 -13.05
C TRP A 17 -10.39 24.57 -11.62
N ARG A 18 -11.34 25.12 -10.88
CA ARG A 18 -11.70 24.62 -9.55
C ARG A 18 -12.17 23.16 -9.63
N SER A 19 -13.07 22.84 -10.55
CA SER A 19 -13.55 21.46 -10.73
C SER A 19 -12.42 20.52 -11.17
N THR A 20 -11.56 20.98 -12.09
CA THR A 20 -10.39 20.23 -12.55
C THR A 20 -9.44 19.92 -11.41
N LEU A 21 -9.10 20.91 -10.58
CA LEU A 21 -8.18 20.74 -9.45
C LEU A 21 -8.75 19.81 -8.39
N LEU A 22 -10.05 19.91 -8.07
CA LEU A 22 -10.70 18.99 -7.12
C LEU A 22 -10.68 17.53 -7.59
N GLN A 23 -10.84 17.29 -8.90
CA GLN A 23 -10.76 15.93 -9.45
C GLN A 23 -9.32 15.38 -9.42
N VAL A 24 -8.33 16.26 -9.63
CA VAL A 24 -6.91 15.87 -9.50
C VAL A 24 -6.60 15.50 -8.06
N ASP A 25 -7.02 16.34 -7.11
CA ASP A 25 -6.80 16.16 -5.68
C ASP A 25 -7.34 14.80 -5.21
N GLU A 26 -8.61 14.51 -5.52
CA GLU A 26 -9.26 13.24 -5.18
C GLU A 26 -8.51 12.02 -5.75
N LEU A 27 -8.06 12.08 -7.01
CA LEU A 27 -7.33 10.98 -7.62
C LEU A 27 -5.94 10.80 -7.00
N VAL A 28 -5.27 11.89 -6.65
CA VAL A 28 -3.94 11.86 -6.03
C VAL A 28 -4.02 11.29 -4.61
N GLU A 29 -5.02 11.69 -3.81
CA GLU A 29 -5.27 11.12 -2.48
C GLU A 29 -5.48 9.60 -2.55
N LEU A 30 -6.27 9.12 -3.51
CA LEU A 30 -6.50 7.68 -3.69
C LEU A 30 -5.24 6.94 -4.14
N ILE A 31 -4.40 7.56 -4.99
CA ILE A 31 -3.11 6.96 -5.37
C ILE A 31 -2.17 6.88 -4.17
N GLU A 32 -2.08 7.94 -3.36
CA GLU A 32 -1.27 7.98 -2.15
C GLU A 32 -1.72 6.91 -1.15
N GLU A 33 -3.02 6.82 -0.89
CA GLU A 33 -3.59 5.86 0.03
C GLU A 33 -3.28 4.41 -0.39
N CYS A 34 -3.48 4.10 -1.67
CA CYS A 34 -3.16 2.79 -2.24
C CYS A 34 -1.64 2.53 -2.18
N GLN A 35 -0.80 3.52 -2.54
CA GLN A 35 0.64 3.38 -2.51
C GLN A 35 1.18 3.08 -1.11
N SER A 36 0.65 3.74 -0.09
CA SER A 36 1.07 3.56 1.31
C SER A 36 0.80 2.12 1.77
N LYS A 37 -0.42 1.61 1.51
CA LYS A 37 -0.80 0.23 1.84
C LYS A 37 0.00 -0.79 1.03
N TRP A 38 0.12 -0.58 -0.28
CA TRP A 38 0.90 -1.43 -1.18
C TRP A 38 2.36 -1.54 -0.73
N LEU A 39 3.00 -0.44 -0.32
CA LEU A 39 4.39 -0.45 0.11
C LEU A 39 4.61 -1.30 1.37
N TYR A 40 3.68 -1.22 2.32
CA TYR A 40 3.72 -2.05 3.53
C TYR A 40 3.58 -3.54 3.18
N LEU A 41 2.59 -3.89 2.34
CA LEU A 41 2.42 -5.25 1.85
C LEU A 41 3.65 -5.72 1.08
N TYR A 42 4.20 -4.87 0.21
CA TYR A 42 5.40 -5.20 -0.57
C TYR A 42 6.57 -5.58 0.33
N LYS A 43 6.84 -4.80 1.37
CA LYS A 43 7.92 -5.09 2.33
C LYS A 43 7.71 -6.45 3.01
N ILE A 44 6.47 -6.75 3.42
CA ILE A 44 6.16 -8.02 4.08
C ILE A 44 6.37 -9.17 3.09
N PHE A 45 5.69 -9.15 1.95
CA PHE A 45 5.75 -10.25 0.99
C PHE A 45 7.09 -10.38 0.25
N SER A 46 7.94 -9.34 0.21
CA SER A 46 9.30 -9.43 -0.35
C SER A 46 10.28 -10.12 0.57
N ASP A 47 10.10 -9.96 1.88
CA ASP A 47 11.08 -10.38 2.88
C ASP A 47 10.72 -11.75 3.49
N VAL A 48 9.55 -12.32 3.17
CA VAL A 48 9.08 -13.58 3.76
C VAL A 48 9.41 -14.78 2.89
N GLU A 49 9.88 -15.86 3.53
CA GLU A 49 9.97 -17.17 2.88
C GLU A 49 8.56 -17.59 2.40
N GLN A 50 8.40 -17.80 1.09
CA GLN A 50 7.10 -18.10 0.44
C GLN A 50 6.29 -19.24 1.09
N ALA A 51 6.96 -20.14 1.82
CA ALA A 51 6.33 -21.25 2.52
C ALA A 51 5.54 -20.86 3.79
N VAL A 52 5.66 -19.62 4.27
CA VAL A 52 5.01 -19.15 5.51
C VAL A 52 3.57 -18.70 5.28
N TYR A 53 3.23 -18.23 4.07
CA TYR A 53 1.90 -17.71 3.76
C TYR A 53 1.01 -18.74 3.07
N ASP A 54 -0.29 -18.59 3.30
CA ASP A 54 -1.30 -19.31 2.53
C ASP A 54 -1.17 -18.97 1.03
N ALA A 55 -1.38 -19.97 0.18
CA ALA A 55 -1.40 -19.82 -1.27
C ALA A 55 -2.47 -18.81 -1.71
N ASP A 56 -3.64 -18.80 -1.07
CA ASP A 56 -4.71 -17.85 -1.40
C ASP A 56 -4.29 -16.40 -1.10
N LEU A 57 -3.63 -16.17 0.04
CA LEU A 57 -3.12 -14.86 0.44
C LEU A 57 -2.05 -14.36 -0.55
N THR A 58 -1.14 -15.24 -0.94
CA THR A 58 -0.06 -14.94 -1.90
C THR A 58 -0.63 -14.58 -3.28
N VAL A 59 -1.60 -15.35 -3.77
CA VAL A 59 -2.27 -15.08 -5.06
C VAL A 59 -2.99 -13.73 -5.05
N LYS A 60 -3.69 -13.40 -3.96
CA LYS A 60 -4.35 -12.10 -3.81
C LYS A 60 -3.35 -10.95 -3.83
N TYR A 61 -2.23 -11.07 -3.10
CA TYR A 61 -1.16 -10.08 -3.11
C TYR A 61 -0.56 -9.91 -4.51
N ASP A 62 -0.25 -11.00 -5.23
CA ASP A 62 0.33 -10.92 -6.57
C ASP A 62 -0.57 -10.20 -7.58
N ILE A 63 -1.89 -10.39 -7.47
CA ILE A 63 -2.87 -9.67 -8.30
C ILE A 63 -2.79 -8.17 -8.03
N VAL A 64 -2.82 -7.76 -6.76
CA VAL A 64 -2.72 -6.34 -6.35
C VAL A 64 -1.38 -5.76 -6.79
N ASN A 65 -0.28 -6.46 -6.52
CA ASN A 65 1.07 -6.02 -6.84
C ASN A 65 1.24 -5.77 -8.33
N ARG A 66 0.82 -6.72 -9.17
CA ARG A 66 0.87 -6.57 -10.63
C ARG A 66 0.01 -5.40 -11.10
N LYS A 67 -1.20 -5.23 -10.53
CA LYS A 67 -2.12 -4.16 -10.94
C LYS A 67 -1.59 -2.78 -10.55
N PHE A 68 -1.06 -2.64 -9.35
CA PHE A 68 -0.45 -1.40 -8.89
C PHE A 68 0.76 -1.00 -9.75
N GLN A 69 1.65 -1.96 -10.07
CA GLN A 69 2.77 -1.73 -10.97
C GLN A 69 2.33 -1.31 -12.38
N GLU A 70 1.26 -1.90 -12.92
CA GLU A 70 0.67 -1.51 -14.20
C GLU A 70 0.23 -0.04 -14.19
N ILE A 71 -0.47 0.38 -13.13
CA ILE A 71 -0.94 1.75 -12.94
C ILE A 71 0.24 2.72 -12.83
N MET A 72 1.23 2.42 -11.99
CA MET A 72 2.40 3.28 -11.82
C MET A 72 3.22 3.42 -13.10
N LYS A 73 3.36 2.35 -13.89
CA LYS A 73 3.99 2.42 -15.23
C LYS A 73 3.18 3.31 -16.18
N ALA A 74 1.86 3.22 -16.17
CA ALA A 74 1.00 4.05 -17.02
C ALA A 74 1.07 5.53 -16.65
N ILE A 75 1.13 5.85 -15.35
CA ILE A 75 1.32 7.21 -14.83
C ILE A 75 2.72 7.74 -15.22
N ALA A 76 3.77 6.95 -15.01
CA ALA A 76 5.13 7.33 -15.37
C ALA A 76 5.30 7.60 -16.88
N ALA A 77 4.54 6.91 -17.73
CA ALA A 77 4.56 7.11 -19.18
C ALA A 77 3.89 8.43 -19.64
N ASP A 78 3.10 9.11 -18.79
CA ASP A 78 2.59 10.46 -19.05
C ASP A 78 2.47 11.26 -17.74
N PRO A 79 3.59 11.84 -17.28
CA PRO A 79 3.68 12.46 -15.95
C PRO A 79 2.92 13.79 -15.84
N LYS A 80 2.19 14.20 -16.88
CA LYS A 80 1.36 15.40 -16.82
C LYS A 80 0.18 15.14 -15.90
N VAL A 81 0.03 15.90 -14.82
CA VAL A 81 -1.05 15.69 -13.85
C VAL A 81 -2.45 15.70 -14.49
N LEU A 82 -2.68 16.52 -15.52
CA LEU A 82 -3.96 16.56 -16.25
C LEU A 82 -4.20 15.31 -17.12
N SER A 83 -3.19 14.47 -17.32
CA SER A 83 -3.33 13.22 -18.07
C SER A 83 -4.16 12.19 -17.30
N ILE A 84 -4.25 12.27 -15.97
CA ILE A 84 -5.03 11.33 -15.15
C ILE A 84 -6.53 11.63 -15.21
N LEU A 85 -6.92 12.81 -15.69
CA LEU A 85 -8.32 13.22 -15.78
C LEU A 85 -9.03 12.57 -16.97
N SER A 86 -10.36 12.48 -16.85
CA SER A 86 -11.20 11.85 -17.88
C SER A 86 -11.07 12.55 -19.22
N LYS A 87 -10.79 11.77 -20.27
CA LYS A 87 -10.90 12.17 -21.67
C LYS A 87 -12.01 11.35 -22.33
N ARG A 88 -12.63 11.88 -23.37
CA ARG A 88 -13.62 11.09 -24.14
C ARG A 88 -12.89 10.01 -24.95
N LYS A 89 -13.47 8.81 -25.01
CA LYS A 89 -12.96 7.72 -25.85
C LYS A 89 -12.85 8.21 -27.30
N GLY A 90 -11.68 8.01 -27.91
CA GLY A 90 -11.36 8.51 -29.26
C GLY A 90 -10.70 9.89 -29.30
N GLN A 91 -10.58 10.61 -28.18
CA GLN A 91 -9.75 11.81 -28.12
C GLN A 91 -8.25 11.46 -28.04
N LYS A 92 -7.42 12.32 -28.63
CA LYS A 92 -5.96 12.18 -28.59
C LYS A 92 -5.47 12.12 -27.14
N GLY A 93 -4.82 11.02 -26.78
CA GLY A 93 -4.28 10.79 -25.44
C GLY A 93 -5.29 10.28 -24.41
N TRP A 94 -6.43 9.73 -24.85
CA TRP A 94 -7.30 8.88 -24.03
C TRP A 94 -6.55 7.61 -23.61
N ARG A 95 -6.76 7.19 -22.36
CA ARG A 95 -6.26 5.93 -21.79
C ARG A 95 -7.33 5.31 -20.91
N GLU A 96 -7.25 4.01 -20.72
CA GLU A 96 -8.16 3.27 -19.84
C GLU A 96 -7.97 3.66 -18.36
N LEU A 97 -6.73 3.90 -17.94
CA LEU A 97 -6.36 4.28 -16.57
C LEU A 97 -6.48 5.80 -16.35
N GLN A 98 -7.67 6.36 -16.59
CA GLN A 98 -7.97 7.79 -16.43
C GLN A 98 -9.36 8.01 -15.83
N GLY A 99 -9.52 9.16 -15.16
CA GLY A 99 -10.78 9.68 -14.65
C GLY A 99 -11.49 8.69 -13.73
N GLU A 100 -12.80 8.55 -13.95
CA GLU A 100 -13.65 7.69 -13.13
C GLU A 100 -13.21 6.22 -13.16
N ASN A 101 -12.67 5.72 -14.29
CA ASN A 101 -12.21 4.33 -14.34
C ASN A 101 -10.98 4.11 -13.45
N LEU A 102 -10.03 5.04 -13.47
CA LEU A 102 -8.88 5.00 -12.56
C LEU A 102 -9.34 5.05 -11.10
N LYS A 103 -10.28 5.94 -10.78
CA LYS A 103 -10.87 6.05 -9.44
C LYS A 103 -11.47 4.73 -8.95
N GLN A 104 -12.32 4.10 -9.76
CA GLN A 104 -12.95 2.83 -9.40
C GLN A 104 -11.92 1.70 -9.21
N ILE A 105 -10.90 1.66 -10.07
CA ILE A 105 -9.79 0.71 -9.93
C ILE A 105 -9.05 0.94 -8.61
N LEU A 106 -8.66 2.18 -8.29
CA LEU A 106 -7.97 2.52 -7.03
C LEU A 106 -8.81 2.13 -5.80
N LEU A 107 -10.09 2.48 -5.77
CA LEU A 107 -11.00 2.10 -4.68
C LEU A 107 -11.11 0.58 -4.52
N SER A 108 -11.20 -0.16 -5.63
CA SER A 108 -11.22 -1.62 -5.58
C SER A 108 -9.92 -2.21 -5.05
N MET A 109 -8.77 -1.63 -5.41
CA MET A 109 -7.47 -2.07 -4.93
C MET A 109 -7.32 -1.81 -3.44
N ILE A 110 -7.65 -0.60 -2.98
CA ILE A 110 -7.63 -0.24 -1.55
C ILE A 110 -8.45 -1.25 -0.75
N LYS A 111 -9.65 -1.61 -1.22
CA LYS A 111 -10.49 -2.62 -0.56
C LYS A 111 -9.82 -4.00 -0.47
N VAL A 112 -9.10 -4.42 -1.50
CA VAL A 112 -8.37 -5.70 -1.48
C VAL A 112 -7.16 -5.62 -0.55
N GLU A 113 -6.41 -4.51 -0.59
CA GLU A 113 -5.29 -4.24 0.31
C GLU A 113 -5.71 -4.24 1.78
N GLU A 114 -6.83 -3.59 2.11
CA GLU A 114 -7.42 -3.65 3.45
C GLU A 114 -7.80 -5.07 3.88
N GLY A 115 -8.29 -5.89 2.95
CA GLY A 115 -8.55 -7.31 3.20
C GLY A 115 -7.27 -8.07 3.52
N LEU A 116 -6.20 -7.85 2.77
CA LEU A 116 -4.88 -8.46 3.00
C LEU A 116 -4.30 -8.03 4.35
N LEU A 117 -4.40 -6.74 4.69
CA LEU A 117 -3.91 -6.20 5.96
C LEU A 117 -4.66 -6.82 7.16
N LYS A 118 -5.96 -7.02 7.04
CA LYS A 118 -6.77 -7.70 8.08
C LYS A 118 -6.36 -9.16 8.28
N GLU A 119 -6.09 -9.87 7.19
CA GLU A 119 -5.63 -11.25 7.27
C GLU A 119 -4.25 -11.34 7.93
N LEU A 120 -3.35 -10.42 7.61
CA LEU A 120 -2.04 -10.33 8.28
C LEU A 120 -2.17 -10.02 9.77
N ASP A 121 -3.06 -9.10 10.16
CA ASP A 121 -3.33 -8.80 11.57
C ASP A 121 -3.90 -10.02 12.33
N HIS A 122 -4.76 -10.79 11.68
CA HIS A 122 -5.27 -12.04 12.23
C HIS A 122 -4.13 -13.05 12.47
N LEU A 123 -3.25 -13.25 11.49
CA LEU A 123 -2.08 -14.13 11.64
C LEU A 123 -1.16 -13.71 12.79
N LEU A 124 -0.89 -12.40 12.93
CA LEU A 124 -0.09 -11.87 14.05
C LEU A 124 -0.79 -12.10 15.39
N THR A 125 -2.11 -11.96 15.43
CA THR A 125 -2.92 -12.19 16.64
C THR A 125 -2.90 -13.68 17.03
N GLU A 126 -3.07 -14.59 16.08
CA GLU A 126 -2.96 -16.03 16.32
C GLU A 126 -1.56 -16.41 16.82
N ALA A 127 -0.50 -15.85 16.22
CA ALA A 127 0.86 -16.04 16.70
C ALA A 127 1.01 -15.60 18.15
N ARG A 128 0.49 -14.42 18.53
CA ARG A 128 0.50 -13.92 19.92
C ARG A 128 -0.28 -14.81 20.88
N MET A 129 -1.40 -15.37 20.45
CA MET A 129 -2.19 -16.28 21.27
C MET A 129 -1.48 -17.62 21.49
N SER A 130 -0.78 -18.13 20.47
CA SER A 130 0.00 -19.37 20.59
C SER A 130 1.23 -19.22 21.51
N TYR A 131 1.87 -18.04 21.48
CA TYR A 131 3.03 -17.74 22.32
C TYR A 131 2.94 -16.34 22.95
N PRO A 132 2.46 -16.23 24.21
CA PRO A 132 2.13 -14.94 24.83
C PRO A 132 3.28 -13.93 24.91
N ARG A 133 4.55 -14.37 24.82
CA ARG A 133 5.69 -13.45 24.83
C ARG A 133 5.79 -12.62 23.55
N PHE A 134 5.24 -13.06 22.42
CA PHE A 134 5.23 -12.26 21.19
C PHE A 134 4.48 -10.93 21.36
N SER A 135 3.65 -10.77 22.40
CA SER A 135 3.04 -9.49 22.77
C SER A 135 4.05 -8.41 23.19
N PHE A 136 5.30 -8.78 23.51
CA PHE A 136 6.37 -7.80 23.77
C PHE A 136 7.02 -7.25 22.49
N LEU A 137 6.69 -7.83 21.32
CA LEU A 137 7.13 -7.33 20.02
C LEU A 137 6.04 -6.48 19.39
N ASN A 138 6.45 -5.40 18.72
CA ASN A 138 5.55 -4.65 17.85
C ASN A 138 5.23 -5.46 16.57
N ASP A 139 4.23 -5.03 15.81
CA ASP A 139 3.77 -5.78 14.63
C ASP A 139 4.86 -5.95 13.56
N ASN A 140 5.71 -4.93 13.36
CA ASN A 140 6.83 -4.99 12.43
C ASN A 140 7.87 -6.03 12.87
N ASP A 141 8.27 -6.01 14.14
CA ASP A 141 9.25 -6.93 14.71
C ASP A 141 8.73 -8.37 14.68
N LEU A 142 7.44 -8.57 14.99
CA LEU A 142 6.81 -9.88 14.95
C LEU A 142 6.69 -10.40 13.51
N THR A 143 6.27 -9.54 12.58
CA THR A 143 6.22 -9.89 11.15
C THR A 143 7.60 -10.27 10.62
N ASP A 144 8.63 -9.47 10.89
CA ASP A 144 10.00 -9.73 10.45
C ASP A 144 10.56 -11.05 11.04
N LEU A 145 10.21 -11.36 12.28
CA LEU A 145 10.57 -12.63 12.94
C LEU A 145 9.89 -13.83 12.26
N LEU A 146 8.60 -13.72 11.96
CA LEU A 146 7.81 -14.77 11.30
C LEU A 146 8.18 -14.93 9.83
N ALA A 147 8.72 -13.90 9.20
CA ALA A 147 9.18 -13.92 7.81
C ALA A 147 10.33 -14.90 7.55
N HIS A 148 11.19 -15.11 8.55
CA HIS A 148 12.43 -15.90 8.41
C HIS A 148 12.54 -17.00 9.49
N PRO A 149 11.65 -18.00 9.50
CA PRO A 149 11.68 -19.03 10.54
C PRO A 149 12.94 -19.90 10.47
N SER A 150 13.53 -20.04 9.29
CA SER A 150 14.70 -20.88 9.05
C SER A 150 16.01 -20.24 9.54
N ASN A 151 16.10 -18.91 9.59
CA ASN A 151 17.33 -18.19 9.91
C ASN A 151 17.44 -17.83 11.40
N ARG A 152 17.89 -18.80 12.21
CA ARG A 152 18.04 -18.65 13.67
C ARG A 152 18.93 -17.48 14.11
N GLN A 153 19.86 -17.00 13.27
CA GLN A 153 20.71 -15.86 13.62
C GLN A 153 19.92 -14.54 13.67
N LEU A 154 18.93 -14.39 12.78
CA LEU A 154 18.06 -13.21 12.76
C LEU A 154 17.15 -13.14 14.00
N TRP A 155 16.97 -14.24 14.71
CA TRP A 155 16.11 -14.33 15.90
C TRP A 155 16.76 -13.72 17.15
N ILE A 156 18.09 -13.66 17.22
CA ILE A 156 18.86 -13.15 18.37
C ILE A 156 18.39 -11.76 18.86
N PRO A 157 18.27 -10.71 18.01
CA PRO A 157 17.82 -9.40 18.44
C PRO A 157 16.39 -9.42 19.02
N TYR A 158 15.49 -10.22 18.45
CA TYR A 158 14.12 -10.34 18.93
C TYR A 158 14.06 -11.11 20.26
N ILE A 159 14.88 -12.15 20.44
CA ILE A 159 14.99 -12.87 21.72
C ILE A 159 15.42 -11.94 22.85
N ARG A 160 16.35 -11.01 22.59
CA ARG A 160 16.74 -10.00 23.61
C ARG A 160 15.57 -9.07 23.98
N LYS A 161 14.71 -8.71 23.02
CA LYS A 161 13.49 -7.93 23.28
C LYS A 161 12.46 -8.75 24.08
N LEU A 162 12.30 -10.04 23.76
CA LEU A 162 11.39 -10.96 24.44
C LEU A 162 11.84 -11.35 25.86
N PHE A 163 13.15 -11.30 26.13
CA PHE A 163 13.77 -11.72 27.39
C PHE A 163 14.77 -10.66 27.89
N PRO A 164 14.30 -9.58 28.53
CA PRO A 164 15.17 -8.51 29.02
C PRO A 164 16.23 -8.96 30.06
N GLY A 165 16.06 -10.14 30.67
CA GLY A 165 17.04 -10.75 31.58
C GLY A 165 18.22 -11.46 30.89
N VAL A 166 18.21 -11.61 29.56
CA VAL A 166 19.27 -12.30 28.80
C VAL A 166 20.28 -11.27 28.28
N VAL A 167 21.36 -11.08 29.03
CA VAL A 167 22.42 -10.09 28.73
C VAL A 167 23.68 -10.74 28.13
N GLY A 168 23.77 -12.07 28.10
CA GLY A 168 24.92 -12.83 27.60
C GLY A 168 24.92 -13.07 26.08
N SER A 169 26.06 -13.56 25.56
CA SER A 169 26.15 -14.07 24.19
C SER A 169 25.29 -15.33 24.04
N ILE A 170 24.25 -15.28 23.21
CA ILE A 170 23.46 -16.46 22.85
C ILE A 170 24.30 -17.27 21.87
N GLY A 171 24.90 -18.37 22.34
CA GLY A 171 25.57 -19.33 21.47
C GLY A 171 24.52 -20.06 20.63
N ILE A 172 24.66 -20.00 19.31
CA ILE A 172 23.91 -20.86 18.39
C ILE A 172 24.91 -21.91 17.92
N ASP A 173 24.88 -23.09 18.54
CA ASP A 173 25.57 -24.25 17.98
C ASP A 173 24.79 -24.68 16.73
N LEU A 174 25.44 -24.59 15.56
CA LEU A 174 24.88 -24.93 14.25
C LEU A 174 24.98 -26.43 13.99
#